data_AF-A0A432TF49-F1
#
_entry.id   AF-A0A432TF49-F1
#
_cell.length_a   1.000
_cell.length_b   1.000
_cell.length_c   1.000
_cell.angle_alpha   90.00
_cell.angle_beta   90.00
_cell.angle_gamma   90.00
#
_symmetry.space_group_name_H-M   'P 1'
#
loop_
_entity.id
_entity.type
_entity.pdbx_description
1 polymer ?
#
loop_
_entity_poly.entity_id
_entity_poly.type
_entity_poly.pdbx_seq_one_letter_code
_entity_poly.pdbx_strand_id
1 'polypeptide(L)'
;MTRTLFGKIRHFWHYFKMDTPLFLLLIVISSFGLIVLYSASANSTTLLYKQITHLTLAFGVMLVIAQIPPYFFRRYSPYLMLFGIFLLTLVLLFGSSSGGAQRWLDLGFVRFQPSELMKVIVPIAIASIL
;
A
#
# COMPACT_ATOMS: atom_id res chain seq x y z
N MET A 1 -24.48 34.13 8.09
CA MET A 1 -23.20 34.44 7.40
C MET A 1 -22.15 33.36 7.71
N THR A 2 -22.48 32.07 7.50
CA THR A 2 -21.65 30.92 7.94
C THR A 2 -21.70 29.72 6.95
N ARG A 3 -22.14 29.93 5.70
CA ARG A 3 -22.26 28.87 4.67
C ARG A 3 -21.14 28.86 3.62
N THR A 4 -20.23 29.84 3.64
CA THR A 4 -19.26 30.05 2.55
C THR A 4 -17.91 29.35 2.75
N LEU A 5 -17.52 29.01 3.99
CA LEU A 5 -16.25 28.33 4.25
C LEU A 5 -16.28 26.84 3.83
N PHE A 6 -17.39 26.14 4.06
CA PHE A 6 -17.54 24.72 3.68
C PHE A 6 -17.57 24.49 2.17
N GLY A 7 -18.12 25.43 1.39
CA GLY A 7 -18.21 25.30 -0.07
C GLY A 7 -16.87 25.44 -0.79
N LYS A 8 -15.98 26.31 -0.29
CA LYS A 8 -14.67 26.57 -0.90
C LYS A 8 -13.67 25.45 -0.66
N ILE A 9 -13.79 24.79 0.50
CA ILE A 9 -13.08 23.54 0.78
C ILE A 9 -13.41 22.54 -0.33
N ARG A 10 -14.68 22.23 -0.58
CA ARG A 10 -15.13 21.21 -1.56
C ARG A 10 -14.57 21.32 -2.98
N HIS A 11 -14.24 22.53 -3.44
CA HIS A 11 -13.81 22.78 -4.82
C HIS A 11 -12.30 22.59 -5.05
N PHE A 12 -11.47 22.62 -3.99
CA PHE A 12 -10.03 22.36 -4.09
C PHE A 12 -9.71 20.86 -4.31
N TRP A 13 -10.61 19.96 -3.89
CA TRP A 13 -10.42 18.50 -3.91
C TRP A 13 -10.56 17.84 -5.29
N HIS A 14 -10.97 18.58 -6.33
CA HIS A 14 -11.28 18.00 -7.65
C HIS A 14 -10.08 17.89 -8.62
N TYR A 15 -8.89 18.33 -8.22
CA TYR A 15 -7.72 18.34 -9.13
C TYR A 15 -6.95 17.02 -9.18
N PHE A 16 -7.08 16.16 -8.17
CA PHE A 16 -6.48 14.82 -8.18
C PHE A 16 -7.57 13.75 -8.26
N LYS A 17 -7.33 12.68 -9.03
CA LYS A 17 -8.14 11.44 -9.02
C LYS A 17 -8.02 10.66 -7.71
N MET A 18 -7.75 11.34 -6.60
CA MET A 18 -7.55 10.78 -5.28
C MET A 18 -8.35 11.59 -4.27
N ASP A 19 -9.03 10.88 -3.39
CA ASP A 19 -9.75 11.48 -2.27
C ASP A 19 -8.75 12.17 -1.34
N THR A 20 -8.58 13.46 -1.57
CA THR A 20 -7.57 14.24 -0.84
C THR A 20 -7.81 14.23 0.69
N PRO A 21 -9.04 14.06 1.28
CA PRO A 21 -9.18 14.05 2.74
C PRO A 21 -8.60 12.76 3.34
N LEU A 22 -8.82 11.64 2.66
CA LEU A 22 -8.25 10.33 3.02
C LEU A 22 -6.73 10.36 2.91
N PHE A 23 -6.19 11.00 1.87
CA PHE A 23 -4.75 11.18 1.71
C PHE A 23 -4.12 11.98 2.85
N LEU A 24 -4.72 13.10 3.24
CA LEU A 24 -4.25 13.90 4.37
C LEU A 24 -4.32 13.11 5.69
N LEU A 25 -5.41 12.37 5.93
CA LEU A 25 -5.55 11.52 7.11
C LEU A 25 -4.45 10.44 7.16
N LEU A 26 -4.13 9.84 6.01
CA LEU A 26 -3.04 8.87 5.87
C LEU A 26 -1.68 9.48 6.22
N ILE A 27 -1.40 10.71 5.80
CA ILE A 27 -0.16 11.42 6.17
C ILE A 27 -0.12 11.65 7.69
N VAL A 28 -1.21 12.11 8.28
CA VAL A 28 -1.29 12.37 9.73
C VAL A 28 -1.04 11.10 10.53
N ILE A 29 -1.73 10.00 10.21
CA ILE A 29 -1.58 8.74 10.96
C ILE A 29 -0.20 8.12 10.76
N SER A 30 0.38 8.23 9.56
CA SER A 30 1.74 7.74 9.26
C SER A 30 2.78 8.55 10.03
N SER A 31 2.63 9.87 10.10
CA SER A 31 3.53 10.76 10.83
C SER A 31 3.45 10.49 12.34
N PHE A 32 2.25 10.29 12.87
CA PHE A 32 2.07 9.87 14.26
C PHE A 32 2.72 8.50 14.53
N GLY A 33 2.58 7.54 13.61
CA GLY A 33 3.25 6.25 13.69
C GLY A 33 4.78 6.36 13.75
N LEU A 34 5.39 7.31 13.03
CA LEU A 34 6.84 7.57 13.11
C LEU A 34 7.27 8.10 14.49
N ILE A 35 6.47 8.98 15.10
CA ILE A 35 6.73 9.49 16.46
C ILE A 35 6.68 8.33 17.47
N VAL A 36 5.65 7.49 17.36
CA VAL A 36 5.49 6.30 18.21
C VAL A 36 6.65 5.32 18.01
N LEU A 37 7.05 5.06 16.77
CA LEU A 37 8.17 4.18 16.45
C LEU A 37 9.48 4.69 17.06
N TYR A 38 9.75 6.00 16.93
CA TYR A 38 10.96 6.60 17.49
C TYR A 38 11.02 6.45 19.02
N SER A 39 9.88 6.68 19.69
CA SER A 39 9.73 6.49 21.14
C SER A 39 9.93 5.03 21.57
N ALA A 40 9.31 4.08 20.86
CA ALA A 40 9.38 2.65 21.18
C ALA A 40 10.74 2.01 20.84
N SER A 41 11.49 2.58 19.88
CA SER A 41 12.75 2.00 19.39
C SER A 41 13.99 2.48 20.14
N ALA A 42 13.84 2.96 21.38
CA ALA A 42 14.93 3.51 22.20
C ALA A 42 15.79 4.57 21.45
N ASN A 43 15.15 5.45 20.66
CA ASN A 43 15.79 6.47 19.83
C ASN A 43 16.71 5.91 18.71
N SER A 44 16.48 4.68 18.24
CA SER A 44 17.20 4.14 17.08
C SER A 44 16.87 4.91 15.80
N THR A 45 17.79 5.77 15.39
CA THR A 45 17.72 6.51 14.13
C THR A 45 17.70 5.57 12.93
N THR A 46 18.37 4.42 13.02
CA THR A 46 18.43 3.43 11.92
C THR A 46 17.07 2.83 11.59
N LEU A 47 16.24 2.50 12.58
CA LEU A 47 14.87 2.02 12.35
C LEU A 47 13.98 3.13 11.80
N LEU A 48 14.15 4.34 12.31
CA LEU A 48 13.39 5.50 11.83
C LEU A 48 13.67 5.77 10.34
N TYR A 49 14.94 5.81 9.92
CA TYR A 49 15.30 5.99 8.51
C TYR A 49 14.74 4.88 7.63
N LYS A 50 14.83 3.61 8.05
CA LYS A 50 14.21 2.48 7.33
C LYS A 50 12.70 2.69 7.17
N GLN A 51 12.00 3.07 8.24
CA GLN A 51 10.56 3.31 8.17
C GLN A 51 10.20 4.47 7.25
N ILE A 52 10.97 5.56 7.28
CA ILE A 52 10.78 6.70 6.38
C ILE A 52 10.96 6.25 4.93
N THR A 53 12.02 5.50 4.60
CA THR A 53 12.23 5.00 3.23
C THR A 53 11.09 4.10 2.75
N HIS A 54 10.58 3.23 3.62
CA HIS A 54 9.43 2.38 3.31
C HIS A 54 8.15 3.19 3.09
N LEU A 55 7.89 4.19 3.94
CA LEU A 55 6.74 5.08 3.77
C LEU A 55 6.84 5.87 2.46
N THR A 56 8.00 6.46 2.16
CA THR A 56 8.20 7.20 0.90
C THR A 56 7.97 6.31 -0.31
N LEU A 57 8.47 5.07 -0.30
CA LEU A 57 8.24 4.10 -1.37
C LEU A 57 6.76 3.72 -1.46
N ALA A 58 6.10 3.44 -0.33
CA ALA A 58 4.68 3.09 -0.27
C ALA A 58 3.78 4.23 -0.80
N PHE A 59 4.03 5.47 -0.39
CA PHE A 59 3.32 6.64 -0.91
C PHE A 59 3.57 6.83 -2.41
N GLY A 60 4.82 6.66 -2.87
CA GLY A 60 5.14 6.72 -4.31
C GLY A 60 4.36 5.69 -5.13
N VAL A 61 4.38 4.42 -4.70
CA VAL A 61 3.62 3.33 -5.35
C VAL A 61 2.11 3.62 -5.32
N MET A 62 1.58 4.07 -4.19
CA MET A 62 0.17 4.44 -4.05
C MET A 62 -0.23 5.54 -5.04
N LEU A 63 0.57 6.61 -5.16
CA LEU A 63 0.30 7.72 -6.08
C LEU A 63 0.27 7.25 -7.53
N VAL A 64 1.21 6.37 -7.93
CA VAL A 64 1.26 5.77 -9.27
C VAL A 64 0.02 4.91 -9.53
N ILE A 65 -0.29 3.99 -8.62
CA ILE A 65 -1.46 3.09 -8.74
C ILE A 65 -2.76 3.88 -8.79
N ALA A 66 -2.89 4.95 -8.01
CA ALA A 66 -4.09 5.77 -7.97
C ALA A 66 -4.36 6.55 -9.27
N GLN A 67 -3.36 6.75 -10.13
CA GLN A 67 -3.58 7.32 -11.45
C GLN A 67 -4.19 6.31 -12.44
N ILE A 68 -4.11 5.01 -12.16
CA ILE A 68 -4.59 3.94 -13.04
C ILE A 68 -6.12 3.85 -12.92
N PRO A 69 -6.86 3.99 -14.04
CA PRO A 69 -8.31 3.88 -14.02
C PRO A 69 -8.82 2.50 -13.54
N PRO A 70 -9.92 2.43 -12.78
CA PRO A 70 -10.48 1.17 -12.26
C PRO A 70 -10.78 0.10 -13.32
N TYR A 71 -11.14 0.50 -14.54
CA TYR A 71 -11.47 -0.43 -15.62
C TYR A 71 -10.27 -1.28 -16.06
N PHE A 72 -9.03 -0.79 -15.90
CA PHE A 72 -7.84 -1.57 -16.19
C PHE A 72 -7.72 -2.75 -15.24
N PHE A 73 -7.89 -2.51 -13.94
CA PHE A 73 -7.85 -3.58 -12.93
C PHE A 73 -8.92 -4.63 -13.19
N ARG A 74 -10.12 -4.22 -13.61
CA ARG A 74 -11.20 -5.15 -13.98
C ARG A 74 -10.84 -6.00 -15.21
N ARG A 75 -10.27 -5.39 -16.26
CA ARG A 75 -9.89 -6.10 -17.50
C ARG A 75 -8.74 -7.08 -17.28
N TYR A 76 -7.75 -6.70 -16.48
CA TYR A 76 -6.55 -7.51 -16.22
C TYR A 76 -6.68 -8.44 -15.00
N SER A 77 -7.83 -8.40 -14.33
CA SER A 77 -8.16 -9.19 -13.16
C SER A 77 -7.77 -10.68 -13.21
N PRO A 78 -8.11 -11.47 -14.27
CA PRO A 78 -7.70 -12.87 -14.35
C PRO A 78 -6.18 -13.04 -14.42
N TYR A 79 -5.48 -12.14 -15.12
CA TYR A 79 -4.02 -12.15 -15.20
C TYR A 79 -3.37 -11.80 -13.86
N LEU A 80 -3.93 -10.83 -13.13
CA LEU A 80 -3.48 -10.49 -11.78
C LEU A 80 -3.64 -11.68 -10.83
N MET A 81 -4.78 -12.39 -10.90
CA MET A 81 -5.01 -13.60 -10.11
C MET A 81 -3.99 -14.70 -10.42
N LEU A 82 -3.76 -15.01 -11.70
CA LEU A 82 -2.76 -16.01 -12.11
C LEU A 82 -1.36 -15.63 -11.66
N PHE A 83 -0.98 -14.35 -11.79
CA PHE A 83 0.30 -13.83 -11.32
C PHE A 83 0.45 -13.96 -9.81
N GLY A 84 -0.62 -13.66 -9.06
CA GLY A 84 -0.63 -13.79 -7.60
C GLY A 84 -0.50 -15.24 -7.13
N ILE A 85 -1.21 -16.17 -7.77
CA ILE A 85 -1.08 -17.62 -7.52
C ILE A 85 0.35 -18.07 -7.82
N PHE A 86 0.91 -17.65 -8.96
CA PHE A 86 2.29 -17.96 -9.33
C PHE A 86 3.29 -17.49 -8.26
N LEU A 87 3.15 -16.25 -7.76
CA LEU A 87 3.99 -15.73 -6.68
C LEU A 87 3.85 -16.52 -5.37
N LEU A 88 2.63 -16.96 -5.04
CA LEU A 88 2.41 -17.82 -3.86
C LEU A 88 3.09 -19.18 -4.01
N THR A 89 3.00 -19.80 -5.20
CA THR A 89 3.75 -21.02 -5.52
C THR A 89 5.25 -20.78 -5.42
N LEU A 90 5.74 -19.62 -5.89
CA LEU A 90 7.15 -19.26 -5.81
C LEU A 90 7.65 -19.16 -4.34
N VAL A 91 6.85 -18.59 -3.43
CA VAL A 91 7.17 -18.57 -1.97
C VAL A 91 7.22 -19.97 -1.40
N LEU A 92 6.35 -20.88 -1.82
CA LEU A 92 6.35 -22.25 -1.30
C LEU A 92 7.64 -23.00 -1.68
N LEU A 93 8.21 -22.70 -2.85
CA LEU A 93 9.42 -23.37 -3.36
C LEU A 93 10.71 -22.67 -2.89
N PHE A 94 10.75 -21.34 -2.91
CA PHE A 94 11.96 -20.53 -2.71
C PHE A 94 11.84 -19.55 -1.54
N GLY A 95 10.77 -19.64 -0.75
CA GLY A 95 10.53 -18.74 0.37
C GLY A 95 11.49 -18.99 1.52
N SER A 96 12.03 -17.88 2.03
CA SER A 96 12.77 -17.86 3.28
C SER A 96 11.80 -18.05 4.46
N SER A 97 12.19 -18.89 5.42
CA SER A 97 11.46 -19.05 6.67
C SER A 97 11.91 -17.97 7.65
N SER A 98 10.97 -17.15 8.12
CA SER A 98 11.19 -16.20 9.22
C SER A 98 10.10 -16.43 10.25
N GLY A 99 10.47 -16.87 11.46
CA GLY A 99 9.53 -17.16 12.55
C GLY A 99 8.72 -18.45 12.36
N GLY A 100 9.28 -19.48 11.73
CA GLY A 100 8.69 -20.82 11.65
C GLY A 100 7.73 -21.07 10.47
N ALA A 101 7.56 -20.09 9.57
CA ALA A 101 6.79 -20.29 8.33
C ALA A 101 7.44 -19.57 7.14
N GLN A 102 7.36 -20.19 5.96
CA GLN A 102 7.80 -19.61 4.69
C GLN A 102 6.76 -18.61 4.20
N ARG A 103 7.08 -17.31 4.32
CA ARG A 103 6.18 -16.21 3.92
C ARG A 103 6.86 -15.16 3.04
N TRP A 104 8.19 -15.07 3.14
CA TRP A 104 8.95 -13.98 2.55
C TRP A 104 9.84 -14.50 1.42
N LEU A 105 9.72 -13.88 0.25
CA LEU A 105 10.72 -13.97 -0.81
C LEU A 105 11.80 -12.97 -0.50
N ASP A 106 12.98 -13.45 -0.12
CA ASP A 106 14.16 -12.60 0.06
C ASP A 106 14.86 -12.45 -1.29
N LEU A 107 14.70 -11.29 -1.93
CA LEU A 107 15.35 -10.95 -3.20
C LEU A 107 16.76 -10.37 -2.97
N GLY A 108 17.27 -10.43 -1.73
CA GLY A 108 18.59 -9.94 -1.33
C GLY A 108 18.61 -8.45 -0.96
N PHE A 109 17.86 -7.62 -1.69
CA PHE A 109 17.72 -6.18 -1.41
C PHE A 109 16.35 -5.81 -0.83
N VAL A 110 15.31 -6.56 -1.21
CA VAL A 110 13.93 -6.35 -0.74
C VAL A 110 13.32 -7.70 -0.37
N ARG A 111 12.61 -7.72 0.76
CA ARG A 111 11.78 -8.85 1.15
C ARG A 111 10.36 -8.60 0.68
N PHE A 112 9.90 -9.43 -0.26
CA PHE A 112 8.57 -9.33 -0.82
C PHE A 112 7.66 -10.41 -0.23
N GLN A 113 6.46 -10.04 0.18
CA GLN A 113 5.46 -10.96 0.73
C GLN A 113 4.26 -11.06 -0.22
N PRO A 114 4.17 -12.11 -1.05
CA PRO A 114 3.08 -12.29 -2.00
C PRO A 114 1.68 -12.28 -1.40
N SER A 115 1.53 -12.76 -0.16
CA SER A 115 0.22 -12.76 0.49
C SER A 115 -0.34 -11.34 0.71
N GLU A 116 0.51 -10.31 0.86
CA GLU A 116 0.06 -8.92 0.96
C GLU A 116 -0.53 -8.43 -0.37
N LEU A 117 0.08 -8.83 -1.49
CA LEU A 117 -0.45 -8.52 -2.82
C LEU A 117 -1.81 -9.19 -3.05
N MET A 118 -1.98 -10.43 -2.58
CA MET A 118 -3.23 -11.17 -2.72
C MET A 118 -4.40 -10.55 -1.97
N LYS A 119 -4.17 -9.83 -0.86
CA LYS A 119 -5.24 -9.10 -0.15
C LYS A 119 -5.93 -8.06 -1.03
N VAL A 120 -5.23 -7.54 -2.05
CA VAL A 120 -5.78 -6.57 -3.01
C VAL A 120 -6.30 -7.28 -4.27
N ILE A 121 -5.57 -8.25 -4.80
CA ILE A 121 -5.94 -8.96 -6.04
C ILE A 121 -7.25 -9.74 -5.89
N VAL A 122 -7.46 -10.42 -4.75
CA VAL A 122 -8.63 -11.29 -4.56
C VAL A 122 -9.95 -10.50 -4.62
N PRO A 123 -10.13 -9.38 -3.87
CA PRO A 123 -11.33 -8.55 -4.02
C PRO A 123 -11.55 -8.03 -5.44
N ILE A 124 -10.48 -7.62 -6.14
CA ILE A 124 -10.57 -7.16 -7.54
C ILE A 124 -11.07 -8.29 -8.46
N ALA A 125 -10.54 -9.50 -8.28
CA ALA A 125 -10.96 -10.70 -9.01
C ALA A 125 -12.43 -11.03 -8.79
N ILE A 126 -12.84 -11.12 -7.53
CA ILE A 126 -14.21 -11.44 -7.17
C ILE A 126 -15.18 -10.36 -7.71
N ALA A 127 -14.85 -9.08 -7.52
CA ALA A 127 -15.65 -7.97 -8.03
C ALA A 127 -15.69 -7.86 -9.56
N SER A 128 -14.75 -8.48 -10.27
CA SER A 128 -14.76 -8.51 -11.74
C SER A 128 -15.66 -9.60 -12.31
N ILE A 129 -15.91 -10.66 -11.54
CA ILE A 129 -16.73 -11.83 -11.92
C ILE A 129 -18.20 -11.61 -11.57
N LEU A 130 -18.48 -10.96 -10.43
CA LEU A 130 -19.82 -10.51 -10.03
C LEU A 130 -20.31 -9.34 -10.89
#